data_AF-W1U5C8-F1
#
_entry.id   AF-W1U5C8-F1
#
_cell.length_a   1.000
_cell.length_b   1.000
_cell.length_c   1.000
_cell.angle_alpha   90.00
_cell.angle_beta   90.00
_cell.angle_gamma   90.00
#
_symmetry.space_group_name_H-M   'P 1'
#
loop_
_entity.id
_entity.type
_entity.pdbx_description
1 polymer ?
#
loop_
_entity_poly.entity_id
_entity_poly.type
_entity_poly.pdbx_seq_one_letter_code
_entity_poly.pdbx_strand_id
1 'polypeptide(L)'
;MMNTGLVTDFYQLTMAQGLWRIGAHDVPCVFDRTYRNNPFGGGYTVVAGLEHLVDFIQNFRYGESEIAYLRSLHTFDEGFLQWLADFRFTGDIYAMTEGTIAFPG
;
A
#
# COMPACT_ATOMS: atom_id res chain seq x y z
N MET A 1 -11.27 -7.23 14.46
CA MET A 1 -10.60 -7.91 13.34
C MET A 1 -9.99 -6.81 12.49
N MET A 2 -8.67 -6.65 12.51
CA MET A 2 -8.02 -5.56 11.78
C MET A 2 -8.01 -5.90 10.29
N ASN A 3 -9.05 -5.47 9.58
CA ASN A 3 -8.98 -5.36 8.14
C ASN A 3 -8.23 -4.06 7.82
N THR A 4 -7.21 -4.17 6.97
CA THR A 4 -6.19 -3.13 6.75
C THR A 4 -6.36 -2.40 5.42
N GLY A 5 -7.38 -2.73 4.61
CA GLY A 5 -7.61 -2.14 3.29
C GLY A 5 -7.79 -0.63 3.34
N LEU A 6 -8.33 -0.11 4.44
CA LEU A 6 -8.48 1.34 4.67
C LEU A 6 -7.27 2.02 5.33
N VAL A 7 -6.19 1.29 5.61
CA VAL A 7 -4.92 1.89 6.08
C VAL A 7 -4.19 2.48 4.87
N THR A 8 -4.74 3.57 4.36
CA THR A 8 -4.25 4.30 3.19
C THR A 8 -4.81 5.72 3.20
N ASP A 9 -4.16 6.62 2.47
CA ASP A 9 -4.76 7.92 2.17
C ASP A 9 -5.91 7.76 1.16
N PHE A 10 -6.96 8.57 1.31
CA PHE A 10 -8.15 8.52 0.46
C PHE A 10 -7.84 8.72 -1.04
N TYR A 11 -6.82 9.53 -1.35
CA TYR A 11 -6.44 9.79 -2.75
C TYR A 11 -5.93 8.54 -3.47
N GLN A 12 -5.37 7.55 -2.74
CA GLN A 12 -4.92 6.31 -3.35
C GLN A 12 -6.10 5.50 -3.91
N LEU A 13 -7.24 5.51 -3.20
CA LEU A 13 -8.46 4.84 -3.66
C LEU A 13 -9.07 5.56 -4.87
N THR A 14 -9.08 6.89 -4.87
CA THR A 14 -9.62 7.65 -6.02
C THR A 14 -8.72 7.52 -7.25
N MET A 15 -7.39 7.47 -7.07
CA MET A 15 -6.44 7.21 -8.14
C MET A 15 -6.59 5.79 -8.69
N ALA A 16 -6.69 4.78 -7.82
CA ALA A 16 -6.89 3.39 -8.21
C ALA A 16 -8.18 3.22 -9.02
N GLN A 17 -9.29 3.85 -8.62
CA GLN A 17 -10.51 3.86 -9.43
C GLN A 17 -10.29 4.53 -10.80
N GLY A 18 -9.54 5.64 -10.84
CA GLY A 18 -9.19 6.31 -12.09
C GLY A 18 -8.46 5.37 -13.06
N LEU A 19 -7.46 4.65 -12.57
CA LEU A 19 -6.72 3.63 -13.34
C LEU A 19 -7.62 2.44 -13.73
N TRP A 20 -8.50 2.02 -12.83
CA TRP A 20 -9.45 0.93 -13.09
C TRP A 20 -10.39 1.27 -14.25
N ARG A 21 -10.98 2.47 -14.24
CA ARG A 21 -11.92 2.95 -15.28
C ARG A 21 -11.31 2.98 -16.67
N ILE A 22 -10.01 3.27 -16.78
CA ILE A 22 -9.30 3.31 -18.07
C ILE A 22 -8.61 1.98 -18.41
N GLY A 23 -8.78 0.93 -17.59
CA GLY A 23 -8.17 -0.38 -17.81
C GLY A 23 -6.65 -0.41 -17.58
N ALA A 24 -6.08 0.55 -16.84
CA ALA A 24 -4.64 0.67 -16.59
C ALA A 24 -4.20 0.15 -15.20
N HIS A 25 -5.11 -0.41 -14.41
CA HIS A 25 -4.85 -0.88 -13.05
C HIS A 25 -3.88 -2.07 -12.97
N ASP A 26 -3.75 -2.85 -14.04
CA ASP A 26 -2.83 -3.99 -14.12
C ASP A 26 -1.52 -3.67 -14.88
N VAL A 27 -1.28 -2.40 -15.20
CA VAL A 27 -0.03 -2.00 -15.86
C VAL A 27 1.12 -2.16 -14.86
N PRO A 28 2.20 -2.90 -15.22
CA PRO A 28 3.37 -3.04 -14.36
C PRO A 28 3.97 -1.68 -13.99
N CYS A 29 4.23 -1.48 -12.70
CA CYS A 29 4.82 -0.26 -12.16
C CYS A 29 5.89 -0.59 -11.11
N VAL A 30 6.81 0.35 -10.92
CA VAL A 30 7.92 0.23 -9.97
C VAL A 30 7.92 1.46 -9.07
N PHE A 31 8.06 1.24 -7.77
CA PHE A 31 8.18 2.29 -6.76
C PHE A 31 9.41 2.03 -5.90
N ASP A 32 10.23 3.06 -5.72
CA ASP A 32 11.37 3.04 -4.82
C ASP A 32 11.06 3.86 -3.56
N ARG A 33 11.37 3.29 -2.39
CA ARG A 33 11.24 3.98 -1.11
C ARG A 33 12.62 4.40 -0.62
N THR A 34 12.84 5.70 -0.53
CA THR A 34 14.07 6.26 0.02
C THR A 34 13.81 7.39 1.01
N TYR A 35 14.88 7.90 1.63
CA TYR A 35 14.81 9.01 2.56
C TYR A 35 15.93 10.02 2.25
N ARG A 36 15.68 11.30 2.52
CA ARG A 36 16.52 12.40 2.00
C ARG A 36 17.64 12.84 2.95
N ASN A 37 17.46 12.65 4.25
CA ASN A 37 18.41 13.11 5.27
C ASN A 37 18.48 12.08 6.38
N ASN A 38 19.69 11.85 6.91
CA ASN A 38 19.82 11.04 8.12
C ASN A 38 19.11 11.73 9.29
N PRO A 39 18.30 10.98 10.05
CA PRO A 39 17.62 11.53 11.21
C PRO A 39 18.65 11.92 12.28
N PHE A 40 18.27 12.87 13.14
CA PHE A 40 19.07 13.31 14.30
C PHE A 40 20.45 13.90 13.96
N GLY A 41 20.72 14.25 12.69
CA GLY A 41 22.04 14.69 12.24
C GLY A 41 23.10 13.59 12.23
N GLY A 42 22.67 12.32 12.23
CA GLY A 42 23.57 11.16 12.26
C GLY A 42 24.30 10.89 10.93
N GLY A 43 25.31 10.01 10.99
CA GLY A 43 26.05 9.56 9.82
C GLY A 43 25.33 8.50 8.97
N TYR A 44 24.34 7.81 9.54
CA TYR A 44 23.60 6.73 8.88
C TYR A 44 22.26 6.42 9.57
N THR A 45 21.44 5.58 8.93
CA THR A 45 20.21 5.01 9.50
C THR A 45 20.29 3.48 9.51
N VAL A 46 19.73 2.82 10.52
CA VAL A 46 19.61 1.35 10.55
C VAL A 46 18.22 0.96 10.06
N VAL A 47 18.15 0.01 9.12
CA VAL A 47 16.89 -0.50 8.56
C VAL A 47 16.15 -1.32 9.61
N ALA A 48 14.87 -1.02 9.83
CA ALA A 48 13.97 -1.73 10.74
C ALA A 48 12.50 -1.63 10.27
N GLY A 49 11.66 -2.59 10.67
CA GLY A 49 10.23 -2.67 10.39
C GLY A 49 9.83 -3.63 9.26
N LEU A 50 10.75 -4.49 8.79
CA LEU A 50 10.49 -5.40 7.66
C LEU A 50 9.52 -6.52 8.05
N GLU A 51 9.65 -7.08 9.26
CA GLU A 51 8.72 -8.10 9.77
C GLU A 51 7.27 -7.59 9.78
N HIS A 52 7.05 -6.41 10.36
CA HIS A 52 5.73 -5.77 10.39
C HIS A 52 5.16 -5.48 8.99
N LEU A 53 6.02 -5.10 8.04
CA LEU A 53 5.62 -4.86 6.65
C LEU A 53 5.15 -6.15 5.98
N VAL A 54 5.89 -7.25 6.17
CA VAL A 54 5.52 -8.57 5.62
C VAL A 54 4.18 -9.02 6.19
N ASP A 55 4.00 -8.92 7.51
CA ASP A 55 2.75 -9.28 8.17
C ASP A 55 1.57 -8.42 7.66
N PHE A 56 1.79 -7.12 7.48
CA PHE A 56 0.77 -6.21 6.95
C PHE A 56 0.31 -6.63 5.55
N ILE A 57 1.24 -6.90 4.65
CA ILE A 57 0.94 -7.23 3.24
C ILE A 57 0.24 -8.59 3.12
N GLN A 58 0.69 -9.60 3.87
CA GLN A 58 0.06 -10.92 3.86
C GLN A 58 -1.41 -10.88 4.28
N ASN A 59 -1.74 -9.94 5.15
CA ASN A 59 -3.09 -9.74 5.68
C ASN A 59 -3.85 -8.59 4.99
N PHE A 60 -3.25 -7.91 4.00
CA PHE A 60 -3.86 -6.76 3.34
C PHE A 60 -5.04 -7.16 2.45
N ARG A 61 -6.26 -6.81 2.91
CA ARG A 61 -7.52 -7.15 2.25
C ARG A 61 -8.59 -6.11 2.59
N TYR A 62 -9.54 -5.95 1.68
CA TYR A 62 -10.80 -5.25 1.95
C TYR A 62 -11.86 -6.25 2.38
N GLY A 63 -12.28 -6.18 3.63
CA GLY A 63 -13.39 -6.93 4.19
C GLY A 63 -14.74 -6.26 3.93
N GLU A 64 -15.81 -7.00 4.23
CA GLU A 64 -17.19 -6.57 3.96
C GLU A 64 -17.54 -5.21 4.58
N SER A 65 -17.07 -4.94 5.81
CA SER A 65 -17.32 -3.66 6.49
C SER A 65 -16.64 -2.47 5.81
N GLU A 66 -15.45 -2.67 5.25
CA GLU A 66 -14.72 -1.61 4.54
C GLU A 66 -15.37 -1.34 3.17
N ILE A 67 -15.77 -2.39 2.46
CA ILE A 67 -16.53 -2.25 1.21
C ILE A 67 -17.88 -1.55 1.46
N ALA A 68 -18.60 -1.91 2.52
CA ALA A 68 -19.83 -1.24 2.92
C ALA A 68 -19.59 0.24 3.25
N TYR A 69 -18.51 0.56 3.96
CA TYR A 69 -18.10 1.93 4.23
C TYR A 69 -17.82 2.70 2.93
N LEU A 70 -16.97 2.18 2.05
CA LEU A 70 -16.64 2.83 0.78
C LEU A 70 -17.88 3.05 -0.11
N ARG A 71 -18.80 2.08 -0.14
CA ARG A 71 -20.09 2.21 -0.83
C ARG A 71 -20.92 3.38 -0.29
N SER A 72 -20.96 3.54 1.05
CA SER A 72 -21.72 4.61 1.70
C SER A 72 -21.21 6.03 1.37
N LEU A 73 -19.97 6.16 0.88
CA LEU A 73 -19.42 7.44 0.45
C LEU A 73 -19.94 7.91 -0.91
N HIS A 74 -20.67 7.06 -1.65
CA HIS A 74 -21.24 7.38 -2.98
C HIS A 74 -20.22 7.96 -3.97
N THR A 75 -18.94 7.62 -3.79
CA THR A 75 -17.80 8.14 -4.59
C THR A 75 -17.24 7.08 -5.54
N PHE A 76 -17.50 5.81 -5.27
CA PHE A 76 -16.89 4.68 -5.97
C PHE A 76 -17.91 3.89 -6.79
N ASP A 77 -17.48 3.40 -7.96
CA ASP A 77 -18.28 2.56 -8.85
C ASP A 77 -18.41 1.16 -8.24
N GLU A 78 -19.60 0.54 -8.33
CA GLU A 78 -19.80 -0.81 -7.79
C GLU A 78 -18.85 -1.86 -8.39
N GLY A 79 -18.51 -1.72 -9.69
CA GLY A 79 -17.53 -2.61 -10.32
C GLY A 79 -16.13 -2.50 -9.72
N PHE A 80 -15.72 -1.28 -9.35
CA PHE A 80 -14.44 -1.05 -8.66
C PHE A 80 -14.49 -1.58 -7.22
N LEU A 81 -15.61 -1.41 -6.51
CA LEU A 81 -15.79 -1.98 -5.16
C LEU A 81 -15.73 -3.50 -5.16
N GLN A 82 -16.32 -4.16 -6.17
CA GLN A 82 -16.20 -5.61 -6.33
C GLN A 82 -14.74 -6.03 -6.57
N TRP A 83 -14.02 -5.30 -7.43
CA TRP A 83 -12.59 -5.54 -7.65
C TRP A 83 -11.76 -5.38 -6.36
N LEU A 84 -12.03 -4.37 -5.53
CA LEU A 84 -11.36 -4.19 -4.24
C LEU A 84 -11.60 -5.35 -3.26
N ALA A 85 -12.81 -5.91 -3.23
CA ALA A 85 -13.13 -7.04 -2.34
C ALA A 85 -12.27 -8.28 -2.67
N ASP A 86 -12.01 -8.50 -3.95
CA ASP A 86 -11.23 -9.62 -4.47
C ASP A 86 -9.71 -9.33 -4.51
N PHE A 87 -9.32 -8.05 -4.40
CA PHE A 87 -7.92 -7.62 -4.49
C PHE A 87 -7.00 -8.35 -3.50
N ARG A 88 -5.88 -8.86 -4.00
CA ARG A 88 -4.75 -9.36 -3.21
C ARG A 88 -3.47 -8.79 -3.76
N PHE A 89 -2.52 -8.48 -2.88
CA PHE A 89 -1.20 -8.06 -3.31
C PHE A 89 -0.49 -9.21 -4.02
N THR A 90 0.01 -8.95 -5.24
CA THR A 90 0.67 -9.92 -6.12
C THR A 90 2.05 -9.47 -6.57
N GLY A 91 2.51 -8.31 -6.09
CA GLY A 91 3.81 -7.74 -6.47
C GLY A 91 4.99 -8.36 -5.74
N ASP A 92 6.19 -8.05 -6.22
CA ASP A 92 7.44 -8.38 -5.56
C ASP A 92 7.94 -7.22 -4.71
N ILE A 93 8.56 -7.53 -3.57
CA ILE A 93 9.19 -6.52 -2.70
C ILE A 93 10.64 -6.90 -2.48
N TYR A 94 11.51 -5.98 -2.88
CA TYR A 94 12.94 -6.06 -2.64
C TYR A 94 13.28 -5.09 -1.51
N ALA A 95 13.96 -5.59 -0.48
CA ALA A 95 14.31 -4.80 0.69
C ALA A 95 15.71 -5.11 1.18
N MET A 96 16.37 -4.11 1.77
CA MET A 96 17.57 -4.33 2.57
C MET A 96 17.21 -5.17 3.80
N THR A 97 18.11 -6.06 4.20
CA THR A 97 17.91 -6.87 5.41
C THR A 97 17.85 -5.96 6.64
N GLU A 98 16.99 -6.33 7.59
CA GLU A 98 16.88 -5.62 8.86
C GLU A 98 18.22 -5.59 9.62
N GLY A 99 18.51 -4.48 10.29
CA GLY A 99 19.82 -4.23 10.92
C GLY A 99 20.90 -3.70 9.97
N THR A 100 20.64 -3.64 8.65
CA THR A 100 21.60 -3.08 7.68
C THR A 100 21.67 -1.55 7.81
N ILE A 101 22.87 -1.00 7.55
CA ILE A 101 23.08 0.44 7.46
C ILE A 101 22.58 0.95 6.09
N ALA A 102 21.68 1.93 6.11
CA ALA A 102 21.22 2.68 4.95
C ALA A 102 21.77 4.12 4.98
N PHE A 103 21.87 4.71 3.78
CA PHE A 103 22.26 6.09 3.56
C PHE A 103 21.19 6.84 2.77
N PRO A 104 21.13 8.17 2.87
CA PRO A 104 20.22 8.96 2.04
C PRO A 104 20.61 8.85 0.56
N GLY A 105 19.61 8.72 -0.31
CA GLY A 105 19.78 8.56 -1.76
C GLY A 105 18.44 8.53 -2.46
#